data_AF-A0A1E5QIV0-F1
#
_entry.id   AF-A0A1E5QIV0-F1
#
_cell.length_a   1.000
_cell.length_b   1.000
_cell.length_c   1.000
_cell.angle_alpha   90.00
_cell.angle_beta   90.00
_cell.angle_gamma   90.00
#
_symmetry.space_group_name_H-M   'P 1'
#
loop_
_entity.id
_entity.type
_entity.pdbx_description
1 polymer ?
#
loop_
_entity_poly.entity_id
_entity_poly.type
_entity_poly.pdbx_seq_one_letter_code
_entity_poly.pdbx_strand_id
1 'polypeptide(L)'
;MSVPPEIQLILDRLYQELDETEREAIVGLNLVRQRLSLFPENEILRQLFATLSNILFFVEIHRGRISYIIEQISYNDTPAQVLQEVGEDLGLILGRVLDAKMNVNQIKNRLED
;
A
#
# COMPACT_ATOMS: atom_id res chain seq x y z
N MET A 1 25.43 2.82 5.80
CA MET A 1 24.85 1.47 5.98
C MET A 1 23.98 1.22 4.77
N SER A 2 24.26 0.19 3.98
CA SER A 2 23.67 0.03 2.63
C SER A 2 23.00 -1.33 2.49
N VAL A 3 21.71 -1.31 2.19
CA VAL A 3 20.95 -2.46 1.68
C VAL A 3 21.53 -2.86 0.32
N PRO A 4 21.58 -4.17 -0.03
CA PRO A 4 22.00 -4.59 -1.37
C PRO A 4 21.21 -3.88 -2.48
N PRO A 5 21.84 -3.49 -3.60
CA PRO A 5 21.19 -2.70 -4.64
C PRO A 5 19.90 -3.34 -5.19
N GLU A 6 19.86 -4.65 -5.30
CA GLU A 6 18.71 -5.40 -5.81
C GLU A 6 17.49 -5.27 -4.89
N ILE A 7 17.72 -5.32 -3.57
CA ILE A 7 16.67 -5.12 -2.57
C ILE A 7 16.26 -3.65 -2.55
N GLN A 8 17.22 -2.73 -2.66
CA GLN A 8 16.93 -1.28 -2.71
C GLN A 8 15.96 -0.93 -3.85
N LEU A 9 16.13 -1.52 -5.03
CA LEU A 9 15.21 -1.31 -6.17
C LEU A 9 13.77 -1.74 -5.86
N ILE A 10 13.59 -2.86 -5.16
CA ILE A 10 12.25 -3.33 -4.76
C ILE A 10 11.66 -2.40 -3.70
N LEU A 11 12.47 -1.94 -2.75
CA LEU A 11 12.05 -1.02 -1.70
C LEU A 11 11.60 0.33 -2.26
N ASP A 12 12.39 0.93 -3.17
CA ASP A 12 12.05 2.21 -3.78
C ASP A 12 10.70 2.13 -4.50
N ARG A 13 10.49 1.04 -5.24
CA ARG A 13 9.21 0.78 -5.90
C ARG A 13 8.08 0.58 -4.89
N LEU A 14 8.30 -0.19 -3.84
CA LEU A 14 7.29 -0.42 -2.80
C LEU A 14 6.83 0.87 -2.14
N TYR A 15 7.77 1.74 -1.74
CA TYR A 15 7.44 3.01 -1.13
C TYR A 15 6.69 3.92 -2.09
N GLN A 16 7.13 4.00 -3.36
CA GLN A 16 6.39 4.76 -4.38
C GLN A 16 4.94 4.27 -4.53
N GLU A 17 4.75 2.95 -4.67
CA GLU A 17 3.41 2.38 -4.88
C GLU A 17 2.51 2.53 -3.64
N LEU A 18 3.07 2.45 -2.44
CA LEU A 18 2.36 2.71 -1.18
C LEU A 18 1.94 4.18 -1.06
N ASP A 19 2.84 5.12 -1.36
CA ASP A 19 2.57 6.56 -1.33
C ASP A 19 1.48 6.96 -2.34
N GLU A 20 1.54 6.39 -3.54
CA GLU A 20 0.52 6.60 -4.55
C GLU A 20 -0.82 5.99 -4.11
N THR A 21 -0.83 4.77 -3.56
CA THR A 21 -2.05 4.12 -3.05
C THR A 21 -2.70 4.93 -1.94
N GLU A 22 -1.92 5.44 -0.98
CA GLU A 22 -2.40 6.29 0.10
C GLU A 22 -3.05 7.56 -0.45
N ARG A 23 -2.35 8.25 -1.35
CA ARG A 23 -2.84 9.50 -1.95
C ARG A 23 -4.18 9.28 -2.66
N GLU A 24 -4.28 8.25 -3.49
CA GLU A 24 -5.50 7.96 -4.23
C GLU A 24 -6.65 7.52 -3.31
N ALA A 25 -6.34 6.81 -2.21
CA ALA A 25 -7.34 6.43 -1.22
C ALA A 25 -7.89 7.66 -0.47
N ILE A 26 -7.04 8.64 -0.15
CA ILE A 26 -7.46 9.92 0.43
C ILE A 26 -8.35 10.70 -0.54
N VAL A 27 -7.99 10.76 -1.83
CA VAL A 27 -8.83 11.39 -2.85
C VAL A 27 -10.19 10.71 -2.91
N GLY A 28 -10.23 9.38 -3.03
CA GLY A 28 -11.46 8.60 -3.01
C GLY A 28 -12.31 8.84 -1.76
N LEU A 29 -11.70 8.89 -0.57
CA LEU A 29 -12.42 9.14 0.69
C LEU A 29 -13.10 10.50 0.70
N ASN A 30 -12.43 11.53 0.18
CA ASN A 30 -13.00 12.86 0.10
C ASN A 30 -14.20 12.89 -0.86
N LEU A 31 -14.12 12.21 -2.00
CA LEU A 31 -15.25 12.05 -2.93
C LEU A 31 -16.42 11.31 -2.27
N VAL A 32 -16.16 10.19 -1.58
CA VAL A 32 -17.21 9.44 -0.88
C VAL A 32 -17.84 10.28 0.23
N ARG A 33 -17.07 11.03 1.01
CA ARG A 33 -17.60 11.93 2.06
C ARG A 33 -18.54 12.99 1.49
N GLN A 34 -18.17 13.61 0.37
CA GLN A 34 -19.03 14.57 -0.32
C GLN A 34 -20.35 13.92 -0.73
N ARG A 35 -20.32 12.74 -1.36
CA ARG A 35 -21.53 12.03 -1.79
C ARG A 35 -22.38 11.54 -0.59
N LEU A 36 -21.76 11.05 0.49
CA LEU A 36 -22.46 10.64 1.71
C LEU A 36 -23.17 11.82 2.41
N SER A 37 -22.63 13.03 2.33
CA SER A 37 -23.30 14.21 2.89
C SER A 37 -24.66 14.49 2.22
N LEU A 38 -24.82 14.08 0.95
CA LEU A 38 -26.06 14.18 0.18
C LEU A 38 -26.94 12.94 0.35
N PHE A 39 -26.33 11.76 0.53
CA PHE A 39 -27.02 10.47 0.65
C PHE A 39 -26.52 9.66 1.85
N PRO A 40 -26.86 10.05 3.09
CA PRO A 40 -26.27 9.44 4.30
C PRO A 40 -26.59 7.96 4.48
N GLU A 41 -27.76 7.51 4.01
CA GLU A 41 -28.25 6.13 4.11
C GLU A 41 -27.85 5.25 2.93
N ASN A 42 -26.98 5.74 2.03
CA ASN A 42 -26.53 4.94 0.91
C ASN A 42 -25.47 3.91 1.36
N GLU A 43 -25.90 2.66 1.48
CA GLU A 43 -25.06 1.54 1.91
C GLU A 43 -23.84 1.31 1.00
N ILE A 44 -23.97 1.55 -0.31
CA ILE A 44 -22.85 1.41 -1.25
C ILE A 44 -21.78 2.45 -0.90
N LEU A 45 -22.17 3.71 -0.69
CA LEU A 45 -21.22 4.76 -0.29
C LEU A 45 -20.57 4.48 1.06
N ARG A 46 -21.31 3.95 2.04
CA ARG A 46 -20.75 3.52 3.34
C ARG A 46 -19.72 2.40 3.16
N GLN A 47 -20.02 1.42 2.31
CA GLN A 47 -19.10 0.32 2.01
C GLN A 47 -17.83 0.81 1.29
N LEU A 48 -17.96 1.75 0.35
CA LEU A 48 -16.80 2.37 -0.32
C LEU A 48 -15.95 3.16 0.67
N PHE A 49 -16.58 3.92 1.58
CA PHE A 49 -15.87 4.63 2.65
C PHE A 49 -15.05 3.68 3.53
N ALA A 50 -15.67 2.58 3.98
CA ALA A 50 -15.01 1.57 4.80
C ALA A 50 -13.86 0.90 4.03
N THR A 51 -14.08 0.55 2.76
CA THR A 51 -13.05 -0.06 1.90
C THR A 51 -11.83 0.84 1.76
N LEU A 52 -12.03 2.12 1.42
CA LEU A 52 -10.93 3.07 1.26
C LEU A 52 -10.20 3.33 2.59
N SER A 53 -10.94 3.38 3.71
CA SER A 53 -10.34 3.49 5.05
C SER A 53 -9.47 2.28 5.38
N ASN A 54 -9.95 1.06 5.08
CA ASN A 54 -9.17 -0.16 5.25
C ASN A 54 -7.91 -0.18 4.39
N ILE A 55 -7.94 0.45 3.21
CA ILE A 55 -6.75 0.56 2.37
C ILE A 55 -5.70 1.50 3.00
N LEU A 56 -6.11 2.57 3.68
CA LEU A 56 -5.16 3.40 4.44
C LEU A 56 -4.51 2.60 5.58
N PHE A 57 -5.28 1.81 6.33
CA PHE A 57 -4.72 0.91 7.34
C PHE A 57 -3.78 -0.13 6.72
N PHE A 58 -4.12 -0.67 5.55
CA PHE A 58 -3.27 -1.58 4.81
C PHE A 58 -1.92 -0.94 4.46
N VAL A 59 -1.91 0.31 3.98
CA VAL A 59 -0.67 1.03 3.65
C VAL A 59 0.24 1.12 4.88
N GLU A 60 -0.30 1.58 6.02
CA GLU A 60 0.47 1.75 7.25
C GLU A 60 1.03 0.42 7.77
N ILE A 61 0.24 -0.65 7.73
CA ILE A 61 0.69 -2.00 8.12
C ILE A 61 1.86 -2.45 7.25
N HIS A 62 1.78 -2.23 5.93
CA HIS A 62 2.83 -2.69 5.02
C HIS A 62 4.08 -1.80 5.09
N ARG A 63 3.96 -0.49 5.31
CA ARG A 63 5.10 0.37 5.64
C ARG A 63 5.84 -0.14 6.87
N GLY A 64 5.12 -0.43 7.95
CA GLY A 64 5.70 -1.00 9.17
C GLY A 64 6.37 -2.35 8.94
N ARG A 65 5.74 -3.24 8.17
CA ARG A 65 6.30 -4.54 7.82
C ARG A 65 7.59 -4.42 7.00
N ILE A 66 7.63 -3.51 6.01
CA ILE A 66 8.81 -3.27 5.21
C ILE A 66 9.96 -2.75 6.09
N SER A 67 9.70 -1.77 6.96
CA SER A 67 10.71 -1.26 7.90
C SER A 67 11.27 -2.37 8.80
N TYR A 68 10.40 -3.22 9.35
CA TYR A 68 10.82 -4.37 10.15
C TYR A 68 11.71 -5.34 9.36
N ILE A 69 11.35 -5.66 8.11
CA ILE A 69 12.16 -6.53 7.24
C ILE A 69 13.54 -5.88 6.97
N ILE A 70 13.59 -4.57 6.71
CA ILE A 70 14.84 -3.85 6.45
C ILE A 70 15.75 -3.84 7.70
N GLU A 71 15.17 -3.67 8.89
CA GLU A 71 15.93 -3.68 10.15
C GLU A 71 16.63 -5.03 10.36
N GLN A 72 16.05 -6.14 9.90
CA GLN A 72 16.62 -7.47 10.03
C GLN A 72 17.81 -7.75 9.11
N ILE A 73 18.01 -6.96 8.05
CA ILE A 73 19.07 -7.17 7.05
C ILE A 73 20.27 -6.23 7.20
N SER A 74 20.31 -5.39 8.24
CA SER A 74 21.40 -4.44 8.47
C SER A 74 22.77 -5.13 8.67
N TYR A 75 23.81 -4.59 8.02
CA TYR A 75 24.80 -5.31 7.22
C TYR A 75 26.14 -5.69 7.92
N ASN A 76 26.43 -7.00 7.96
CA ASN A 76 27.68 -7.72 7.62
C ASN A 76 27.43 -9.19 8.05
N ASP A 77 27.59 -10.17 7.15
CA ASP A 77 27.28 -11.61 7.32
C ASP A 77 25.82 -12.07 7.11
N THR A 78 24.92 -11.26 6.52
CA THR A 78 23.59 -11.79 6.13
C THR A 78 23.76 -12.86 5.05
N PRO A 79 23.38 -14.12 5.32
CA PRO A 79 23.55 -15.19 4.33
C PRO A 79 22.76 -14.91 3.06
N ALA A 80 23.30 -15.32 1.91
CA ALA A 80 22.63 -15.13 0.61
C ALA A 80 21.20 -15.71 0.60
N GLN A 81 20.97 -16.81 1.32
CA GLN A 81 19.65 -17.41 1.48
C GLN A 81 18.65 -16.47 2.18
N VAL A 82 19.08 -15.77 3.24
CA VAL A 82 18.24 -14.79 3.95
C VAL A 82 17.93 -13.60 3.05
N LEU A 83 18.91 -13.14 2.26
CA LEU A 83 18.68 -12.08 1.27
C LEU A 83 17.66 -12.49 0.20
N GLN A 84 17.70 -13.75 -0.25
CA GLN A 84 16.72 -14.29 -1.19
C GLN A 84 15.32 -14.33 -0.56
N GLU A 85 15.17 -14.88 0.64
CA GLU A 85 13.89 -14.95 1.36
C GLU A 85 13.29 -13.55 1.56
N VAL A 86 14.11 -12.56 1.92
CA VAL A 86 13.69 -11.16 2.03
C VAL A 86 13.23 -10.60 0.68
N GLY A 87 13.95 -10.88 -0.40
CA GLY A 87 13.55 -10.48 -1.74
C GLY A 87 12.19 -11.06 -2.15
N GLU A 88 11.95 -12.33 -1.85
CA GLU A 88 10.67 -13.01 -2.11
C GLU A 88 9.53 -12.39 -1.28
N ASP A 89 9.76 -12.14 0.00
CA ASP A 89 8.79 -11.49 0.89
C ASP A 89 8.42 -10.07 0.41
N LEU A 90 9.42 -9.26 0.05
CA LEU A 90 9.20 -7.92 -0.50
C LEU A 90 8.46 -7.99 -1.85
N GLY A 91 8.76 -8.98 -2.69
CA GLY A 91 8.04 -9.23 -3.95
C GLY A 91 6.56 -9.57 -3.72
N LEU A 92 6.25 -10.39 -2.72
CA LEU A 92 4.87 -10.70 -2.33
C LEU A 92 4.13 -9.47 -1.80
N ILE A 93 4.80 -8.64 -0.99
CA ILE A 93 4.24 -7.37 -0.53
C ILE A 93 3.94 -6.46 -1.73
N LEU A 94 4.86 -6.36 -2.69
CA LEU A 94 4.69 -5.53 -3.87
C LEU A 94 3.46 -5.93 -4.69
N GLY A 95 3.26 -7.24 -4.90
CA GLY A 95 2.05 -7.74 -5.57
C GLY A 95 0.76 -7.27 -4.88
N ARG A 96 0.70 -7.39 -3.55
CA ARG A 96 -0.47 -6.95 -2.75
C ARG A 96 -0.69 -5.45 -2.80
N VAL A 97 0.39 -4.66 -2.77
CA VAL A 97 0.31 -3.19 -2.89
C VAL A 97 -0.25 -2.80 -4.26
N LEU A 98 0.21 -3.43 -5.33
CA LEU A 98 -0.31 -3.19 -6.69
C LEU A 98 -1.80 -3.55 -6.80
N ASP A 99 -2.24 -4.67 -6.23
CA ASP A 99 -3.66 -5.04 -6.21
C ASP A 99 -4.50 -4.01 -5.44
N ALA A 100 -4.02 -3.56 -4.28
CA ALA A 100 -4.69 -2.52 -3.50
C ALA A 100 -4.81 -1.21 -4.31
N LYS A 101 -3.72 -0.79 -4.97
CA LYS A 101 -3.70 0.39 -5.85
C LYS A 101 -4.73 0.30 -6.97
N MET A 102 -4.82 -0.87 -7.63
CA MET A 102 -5.81 -1.08 -8.69
C MET A 102 -7.24 -0.92 -8.16
N ASN A 103 -7.53 -1.48 -6.98
CA ASN A 103 -8.83 -1.37 -6.34
C ASN A 103 -9.18 0.09 -5.98
N VAL A 104 -8.24 0.82 -5.36
CA VAL A 104 -8.43 2.26 -5.07
C VAL A 104 -8.76 3.04 -6.34
N ASN A 105 -7.98 2.86 -7.40
CA ASN A 105 -8.18 3.57 -8.65
C ASN A 105 -9.54 3.24 -9.29
N GLN A 106 -9.98 1.98 -9.24
CA GLN A 106 -11.31 1.60 -9.71
C GLN A 106 -12.43 2.29 -8.93
N ILE A 107 -12.30 2.33 -7.60
CA ILE A 107 -13.27 3.03 -6.73
C ILE A 107 -13.28 4.52 -7.04
N LYS A 108 -12.10 5.15 -7.10
CA LYS A 108 -11.94 6.58 -7.36
C LYS A 108 -12.55 6.98 -8.70
N ASN A 109 -12.22 6.28 -9.77
CA ASN A 109 -12.73 6.59 -11.10
C ASN A 109 -14.28 6.53 -11.15
N ARG A 110 -14.88 5.52 -10.51
CA ARG A 110 -16.34 5.42 -10.36
C ARG A 110 -16.99 6.54 -9.55
N LEU A 111 -16.20 7.25 -8.74
CA LEU A 111 -16.64 8.39 -7.94
C LEU A 111 -16.36 9.74 -8.62
N GLU A 112 -15.57 9.74 -9.69
CA GLU A 112 -15.31 10.92 -10.53
C GLU A 112 -16.30 10.99 -11.70
N ASP A 113 -16.71 9.84 -12.22
CA ASP A 113 -17.83 9.69 -13.15
C ASP A 113 -19.20 10.00 -12.50
#